data_AF-A0A1X7N5W0-F1
#
_entry.id   AF-A0A1X7N5W0-F1
#
_cell.length_a   1.000
_cell.length_b   1.000
_cell.length_c   1.000
_cell.angle_alpha   90.00
_cell.angle_beta   90.00
_cell.angle_gamma   90.00
#
_symmetry.space_group_name_H-M   'P 1'
#
loop_
_entity.id
_entity.type
_entity.pdbx_description
1 polymer ?
#
loop_
_entity_poly.entity_id
_entity_poly.type
_entity_poly.pdbx_seq_one_letter_code
_entity_poly.pdbx_strand_id
1 'polypeptide(L)'
;MTKIHELKATVETVKWGYYDNSWKPVLTIESGDFVDIEALNHQSGDAPDLLFDEAIKEIYDVVPRDMGDHIITGPIYVKDAEPDDIIEMKIIETKPRMNYGSNVIANWGNLSNSFNREESIFIYEVDPEQGITYPIVCGRIKVQNSAA
;
A
#
# COMPACT_ATOMS: atom_id res chain seq x y z
N MET A 1 20.48 11.72 -20.20
CA MET A 1 20.93 10.37 -19.77
C MET A 1 19.86 9.85 -18.83
N THR A 2 19.36 8.64 -19.08
CA THR A 2 18.39 7.97 -18.20
C THR A 2 18.93 7.82 -16.79
N LYS A 3 18.11 8.17 -15.79
CA LYS A 3 18.44 8.06 -14.38
C LYS A 3 17.62 6.96 -13.71
N ILE A 4 18.16 6.46 -12.60
CA ILE A 4 17.46 5.57 -11.67
C ILE A 4 17.27 6.36 -10.38
N HIS A 5 16.01 6.50 -9.97
CA HIS A 5 15.60 7.17 -8.73
C HIS A 5 15.14 6.14 -7.71
N GLU A 6 15.26 6.47 -6.44
CA GLU A 6 14.71 5.71 -5.33
C GLU A 6 13.66 6.57 -4.63
N LEU A 7 12.45 6.04 -4.45
CA LEU A 7 11.37 6.69 -3.72
C LEU A 7 10.91 5.79 -2.58
N LYS A 8 11.46 6.05 -1.40
CA LYS A 8 11.08 5.36 -0.16
C LYS A 8 9.72 5.79 0.34
N ALA A 9 9.04 4.90 1.04
CA ALA A 9 7.80 5.18 1.73
C ALA A 9 8.10 5.65 3.16
N THR A 10 7.94 6.94 3.41
CA THR A 10 8.16 7.62 4.70
C THR A 10 6.98 8.54 5.00
N VAL A 11 6.92 9.10 6.21
CA VAL A 11 5.85 10.04 6.61
C VAL A 11 5.76 11.28 5.71
N GLU A 12 6.85 11.69 5.07
CA GLU A 12 6.90 12.81 4.13
C GLU A 12 6.47 12.45 2.71
N THR A 13 6.63 11.17 2.32
CA THR A 13 6.44 10.73 0.93
C THR A 13 5.15 9.96 0.70
N VAL A 14 4.41 9.62 1.76
CA VAL A 14 3.13 8.91 1.64
C VAL A 14 1.93 9.78 1.98
N LYS A 15 0.78 9.39 1.44
CA LYS A 15 -0.55 9.90 1.77
C LYS A 15 -1.48 8.72 2.01
N TRP A 16 -2.48 8.89 2.86
CA TRP A 16 -3.38 7.79 3.22
C TRP A 16 -4.83 8.13 2.85
N GLY A 17 -5.32 7.44 1.82
CA GLY A 17 -6.76 7.35 1.55
C GLY A 17 -7.36 8.28 0.50
N TYR A 18 -6.60 9.18 -0.10
CA TYR A 18 -7.14 10.11 -1.11
C TYR A 18 -6.09 10.53 -2.13
N TYR A 19 -6.53 11.27 -3.16
CA TYR A 19 -5.66 11.97 -4.10
C TYR A 19 -6.04 13.44 -4.12
N ASP A 20 -5.04 14.31 -4.18
CA ASP A 20 -5.24 15.76 -4.30
C ASP A 20 -4.20 16.34 -5.26
N ASN A 21 -4.66 17.10 -6.26
CA ASN A 21 -3.78 17.72 -7.25
C ASN A 21 -3.02 18.93 -6.71
N SER A 22 -3.34 19.42 -5.51
CA SER A 22 -2.61 20.51 -4.85
C SER A 22 -1.34 20.04 -4.13
N TRP A 23 -1.11 18.73 -4.03
CA TRP A 23 0.06 18.18 -3.35
C TRP A 23 1.36 18.52 -4.08
N LYS A 24 2.36 18.93 -3.30
CA LYS A 24 3.71 19.11 -3.83
C LYS A 24 4.28 17.75 -4.20
N PRO A 25 4.92 17.60 -5.37
CA PRO A 25 5.59 16.37 -5.72
C PRO A 25 6.75 16.09 -4.79
N VAL A 26 6.92 14.81 -4.46
CA VAL A 26 8.01 14.33 -3.61
C VAL A 26 9.22 13.87 -4.43
N LEU A 27 9.01 13.68 -5.73
CA LEU A 27 10.03 13.35 -6.71
C LEU A 27 9.68 14.01 -8.05
N THR A 28 10.69 14.43 -8.81
CA THR A 28 10.55 14.89 -10.20
C THR A 28 11.45 14.08 -11.10
N ILE A 29 10.89 13.55 -12.19
CA ILE A 29 11.59 12.70 -13.15
C ILE A 29 11.45 13.24 -14.57
N GLU A 30 12.33 12.81 -15.47
CA GLU A 30 12.21 13.03 -16.91
C GLU A 30 11.66 11.77 -17.59
N SER A 31 11.04 11.92 -18.76
CA SER A 31 10.57 10.76 -19.53
C SER A 31 11.72 9.79 -19.85
N GLY A 32 11.49 8.50 -19.63
CA GLY A 32 12.49 7.45 -19.78
C GLY A 32 13.35 7.16 -18.55
N ASP A 33 13.16 7.88 -17.43
CA ASP A 33 13.76 7.54 -16.14
C ASP A 33 13.12 6.28 -15.52
N PHE A 34 13.88 5.63 -14.63
CA PHE A 34 13.41 4.52 -13.80
C PHE A 34 13.21 4.98 -12.36
N VAL A 35 12.18 4.46 -11.69
CA VAL A 35 11.92 4.71 -10.27
C VAL A 35 11.76 3.38 -9.56
N ASP A 36 12.62 3.11 -8.58
CA ASP A 36 12.38 2.10 -7.55
C ASP A 36 11.49 2.71 -6.49
N ILE A 37 10.23 2.25 -6.40
CA ILE A 37 9.20 2.84 -5.54
C ILE A 37 8.78 1.84 -4.48
N GLU A 38 8.87 2.25 -3.22
CA GLU A 38 8.34 1.48 -2.11
C GLU A 38 6.83 1.71 -1.99
N ALA A 39 6.06 0.62 -1.91
CA ALA A 39 4.63 0.62 -1.65
C ALA A 39 4.33 -0.18 -0.38
N LEU A 40 3.34 0.26 0.41
CA LEU A 40 3.03 -0.30 1.73
C LEU A 40 1.64 -0.90 1.78
N ASN A 41 1.50 -1.98 2.53
CA ASN A 41 0.21 -2.57 2.84
C ASN A 41 -0.51 -1.75 3.93
N HIS A 42 -1.72 -1.26 3.62
CA HIS A 42 -2.54 -0.56 4.60
C HIS A 42 -3.14 -1.47 5.70
N GLN A 43 -3.01 -2.78 5.53
CA GLN A 43 -3.39 -3.81 6.52
C GLN A 43 -2.20 -4.33 7.33
N SER A 44 -1.01 -3.72 7.22
CA SER A 44 0.13 -4.08 8.07
C SER A 44 -0.19 -4.07 9.58
N GLY A 45 -1.16 -3.27 10.03
CA GLY A 45 -1.61 -3.23 11.42
C GLY A 45 -2.24 -4.54 11.93
N ASP A 46 -2.58 -5.47 11.05
CA ASP A 46 -3.19 -6.76 11.39
C ASP A 46 -2.20 -7.73 12.05
N ALA A 47 -0.91 -7.59 11.75
CA ALA A 47 0.16 -8.36 12.38
C ALA A 47 1.44 -7.52 12.48
N PRO A 48 1.50 -6.53 13.39
CA PRO A 48 2.63 -5.60 13.48
C PRO A 48 3.99 -6.30 13.66
N ASP A 49 4.04 -7.39 14.41
CA ASP A 49 5.28 -8.17 14.61
C ASP A 49 5.87 -8.77 13.31
N LEU A 50 5.04 -8.92 12.26
CA LEU A 50 5.43 -9.50 10.97
C LEU A 50 5.43 -8.48 9.83
N LEU A 51 4.58 -7.47 9.93
CA LEU A 51 4.27 -6.53 8.85
C LEU A 51 4.75 -5.09 9.12
N PHE A 52 5.33 -4.80 10.29
CA PHE A 52 5.96 -3.51 10.57
C PHE A 52 7.49 -3.60 10.50
N ASP A 53 8.09 -2.62 9.84
CA ASP A 53 9.38 -2.09 10.22
C ASP A 53 9.20 -0.72 10.89
N GLU A 54 10.31 -0.05 11.25
CA GLU A 54 10.27 1.26 11.90
C GLU A 54 9.56 2.31 11.05
N ALA A 55 9.70 2.28 9.72
CA ALA A 55 9.07 3.25 8.83
C ALA A 55 7.55 3.05 8.77
N ILE A 56 7.08 1.80 8.65
CA ILE A 56 5.66 1.47 8.68
C ILE A 56 5.06 1.86 10.02
N LYS A 57 5.74 1.56 11.13
CA LYS A 57 5.28 1.95 12.46
C LYS A 57 5.09 3.46 12.58
N GLU A 58 6.08 4.24 12.15
CA GLU A 58 6.00 5.71 12.17
C GLU A 58 4.85 6.23 11.29
N ILE A 59 4.66 5.65 10.10
CA ILE A 59 3.54 5.99 9.20
C ILE A 59 2.20 5.71 9.86
N TYR A 60 2.05 4.57 10.54
CA TYR A 60 0.82 4.23 11.26
C TYR A 60 0.51 5.17 12.42
N ASP A 61 1.55 5.69 13.09
CA ASP A 61 1.41 6.58 14.24
C ASP A 61 1.14 8.04 13.82
N VAL A 62 1.72 8.50 12.70
CA VAL A 62 1.79 9.92 12.35
C VAL A 62 0.90 10.31 11.18
N VAL A 63 0.76 9.45 10.16
CA VAL A 63 0.06 9.82 8.92
C VAL A 63 -1.46 9.74 9.14
N PRO A 64 -2.21 10.85 8.96
CA PRO A 64 -3.66 10.84 9.14
C PRO A 64 -4.34 9.92 8.14
N ARG A 65 -5.30 9.12 8.61
CA ARG A 65 -6.16 8.27 7.78
C ARG A 65 -7.40 9.06 7.35
N ASP A 66 -7.64 9.14 6.05
CA ASP A 66 -8.83 9.79 5.47
C ASP A 66 -9.80 8.75 4.88
N MET A 67 -10.73 9.16 4.02
CA MET A 67 -11.87 8.34 3.55
C MET A 67 -11.52 7.02 2.84
N GLY A 68 -10.29 6.83 2.36
CA GLY A 68 -9.85 5.60 1.69
C GLY A 68 -8.79 4.84 2.47
N ASP A 69 -8.65 3.54 2.18
CA ASP A 69 -7.79 2.67 2.98
C ASP A 69 -6.32 2.67 2.53
N HIS A 70 -5.99 3.08 1.31
CA HIS A 70 -4.67 2.84 0.74
C HIS A 70 -3.60 3.87 1.16
N ILE A 71 -2.40 3.38 1.44
CA ILE A 71 -1.18 4.20 1.57
C ILE A 71 -0.59 4.38 0.17
N ILE A 72 -0.38 5.63 -0.23
CA ILE A 72 0.02 6.04 -1.57
C ILE A 72 1.36 6.78 -1.48
N THR A 73 2.42 6.19 -2.02
CA THR A 73 3.74 6.84 -2.12
C THR A 73 3.77 7.78 -3.32
N GLY A 74 4.03 9.06 -3.10
CA GLY A 74 4.03 10.09 -4.15
C GLY A 74 3.49 11.46 -3.67
N PRO A 75 3.10 12.35 -4.60
CA PRO A 75 3.07 12.16 -6.05
C PRO A 75 4.44 12.36 -6.72
N ILE A 76 4.65 11.70 -7.87
CA ILE A 76 5.81 11.88 -8.74
C ILE A 76 5.43 12.83 -9.87
N TYR A 77 6.20 13.90 -10.06
CA TYR A 77 6.03 14.83 -11.17
C TYR A 77 6.84 14.37 -12.39
N VAL A 78 6.18 14.19 -13.53
CA VAL A 78 6.85 13.93 -14.80
C VAL A 78 7.06 15.25 -15.51
N LYS A 79 8.32 15.58 -15.80
CA LYS A 79 8.69 16.86 -16.41
C LYS A 79 8.05 17.00 -17.79
N ASP A 80 7.57 18.21 -18.07
CA ASP A 80 6.93 18.63 -19.33
C ASP A 80 5.62 17.89 -19.67
N ALA A 81 5.05 17.09 -18.76
CA ALA A 81 3.73 16.49 -18.95
C ALA A 81 2.62 17.54 -18.77
N GLU A 82 1.71 17.61 -19.74
CA GLU A 82 0.58 18.54 -19.78
C GLU A 82 -0.76 17.79 -19.68
N PRO A 83 -1.88 18.47 -19.34
CA PRO A 83 -3.20 17.88 -19.47
C PRO A 83 -3.41 17.32 -20.89
N ASP A 84 -4.09 16.18 -20.98
CA ASP A 84 -4.32 15.39 -22.20
C ASP A 84 -3.12 14.56 -22.71
N ASP A 85 -1.94 14.68 -22.10
CA ASP A 85 -0.84 13.73 -22.34
C ASP A 85 -1.14 12.34 -21.74
N ILE A 86 -0.43 11.34 -22.24
CA ILE A 86 -0.47 9.96 -21.73
C ILE A 86 0.83 9.66 -21.01
N ILE A 87 0.72 9.25 -19.75
CA ILE A 87 1.85 8.68 -18.99
C ILE A 87 1.87 7.16 -19.22
N GLU A 88 2.90 6.67 -19.90
CA GLU A 88 3.21 5.24 -19.92
C GLU A 88 4.00 4.87 -18.67
N MET A 89 3.47 3.94 -17.87
CA MET A 89 4.19 3.32 -16.76
C MET A 89 4.40 1.84 -17.06
N LYS A 90 5.66 1.41 -17.12
CA LYS A 90 6.02 0.01 -17.29
C LYS A 90 6.58 -0.55 -15.98
N ILE A 91 5.86 -1.50 -15.39
CA ILE A 91 6.34 -2.25 -14.23
C ILE A 91 7.39 -3.25 -14.73
N ILE A 92 8.62 -3.11 -14.25
CA ILE A 92 9.75 -3.97 -14.65
C ILE A 92 9.89 -5.16 -13.71
N GLU A 93 9.81 -4.91 -12.42
CA GLU A 93 10.00 -5.89 -11.35
C GLU A 93 9.20 -5.47 -10.12
N THR A 94 8.80 -6.45 -9.31
CA THR A 94 8.17 -6.23 -8.00
C THR A 94 8.80 -7.19 -6.99
N LYS A 95 9.11 -6.70 -5.78
CA LYS A 95 9.64 -7.53 -4.69
C LYS A 95 8.85 -7.28 -3.42
N PRO A 96 8.52 -8.32 -2.64
CA PRO A 96 7.94 -8.13 -1.32
C PRO A 96 8.95 -7.41 -0.41
N ARG A 97 8.50 -6.35 0.28
CA ARG A 97 9.29 -5.71 1.34
C ARG A 97 9.45 -6.64 2.54
N MET A 98 8.35 -7.32 2.88
CA MET A 98 8.26 -8.36 3.88
C MET A 98 7.65 -9.60 3.23
N ASN A 99 8.13 -10.78 3.61
CA ASN A 99 7.60 -12.06 3.13
C ASN A 99 6.29 -12.46 3.85
N TYR A 100 5.42 -11.49 4.12
CA TYR A 100 4.12 -11.69 4.76
C TYR A 100 3.06 -10.80 4.11
N GLY A 101 1.79 -11.20 4.21
CA GLY A 101 0.65 -10.43 3.75
C GLY A 101 -0.58 -10.64 4.62
N SER A 102 -1.53 -9.71 4.56
CA SER A 102 -2.85 -9.84 5.18
C SER A 102 -3.91 -10.07 4.10
N ASN A 103 -4.83 -10.99 4.38
CA ASN A 103 -6.07 -11.11 3.66
C ASN A 103 -7.23 -10.93 4.64
N VAL A 104 -8.11 -9.99 4.33
CA VAL A 104 -9.30 -9.72 5.13
C VAL A 104 -10.54 -10.12 4.35
N ILE A 105 -11.31 -11.06 4.90
CA ILE A 105 -12.71 -11.23 4.54
C ILE A 105 -13.44 -10.06 5.17
N ALA A 106 -13.63 -8.99 4.41
CA ALA A 106 -14.15 -7.73 4.93
C ALA A 106 -15.65 -7.56 4.70
N ASN A 107 -16.28 -6.65 5.46
CA ASN A 107 -17.71 -6.35 5.35
C ASN A 107 -18.10 -5.73 4.00
N TRP A 108 -17.15 -5.11 3.30
CA TRP A 108 -17.33 -4.53 1.96
C TRP A 108 -17.09 -5.55 0.83
N GLY A 109 -16.72 -6.80 1.17
CA GLY A 109 -16.57 -7.87 0.20
C GLY A 109 -17.90 -8.28 -0.42
N ASN A 110 -17.87 -8.73 -1.68
CA ASN A 110 -19.06 -9.12 -2.43
C ASN A 110 -19.93 -10.21 -1.74
N LEU A 111 -19.31 -11.07 -0.92
CA LEU A 111 -20.00 -12.16 -0.21
C LEU A 111 -20.35 -11.82 1.24
N SER A 112 -20.17 -10.58 1.69
CA SER A 112 -20.30 -10.23 3.11
C SER A 112 -21.66 -10.63 3.70
N ASN A 113 -22.76 -10.43 2.96
CA ASN A 113 -24.10 -10.83 3.42
C ASN A 113 -24.24 -12.35 3.62
N SER A 114 -23.52 -13.17 2.84
CA SER A 114 -23.51 -14.64 3.00
C SER A 114 -22.77 -15.09 4.27
N PHE A 115 -21.92 -14.22 4.81
CA PHE A 115 -21.15 -14.44 6.04
C PHE A 115 -21.62 -13.53 7.19
N ASN A 116 -22.87 -13.04 7.15
CA ASN A 116 -23.44 -12.15 8.16
C ASN A 116 -22.62 -10.87 8.43
N ARG A 117 -21.85 -10.41 7.43
CA ARG A 117 -20.88 -9.31 7.52
C ARG A 117 -19.83 -9.51 8.62
N GLU A 118 -19.57 -10.75 9.02
CA GLU A 118 -18.45 -11.07 9.89
C GLU A 118 -17.14 -10.86 9.14
N GLU A 119 -16.15 -10.34 9.85
CA GLU A 119 -14.81 -10.15 9.31
C GLU A 119 -13.84 -11.19 9.85
N SER A 120 -12.87 -11.56 9.02
CA SER A 120 -11.83 -12.51 9.38
C SER A 120 -10.52 -12.12 8.73
N ILE A 121 -9.44 -12.25 9.49
CA ILE A 121 -8.11 -11.88 9.07
C ILE A 121 -7.25 -13.13 8.99
N PHE A 122 -6.57 -13.27 7.85
CA PHE A 122 -5.64 -14.34 7.57
C PHE A 122 -4.29 -13.72 7.26
N ILE A 123 -3.28 -14.10 8.05
CA ILE A 123 -1.90 -13.71 7.77
C ILE A 123 -1.27 -14.84 6.97
N TYR A 124 -0.65 -14.47 5.86
CA TYR A 124 0.06 -15.37 4.97
C TYR A 124 1.56 -15.11 5.06
N GLU A 125 2.35 -16.18 5.11
CA GLU A 125 3.78 -16.15 4.79
C GLU A 125 3.96 -16.36 3.28
N VAL A 126 4.92 -15.67 2.69
CA VAL A 126 5.27 -15.71 1.27
C VAL A 126 6.62 -16.40 1.12
N ASP A 127 6.69 -17.43 0.29
CA ASP A 127 7.95 -17.96 -0.21
C ASP A 127 8.22 -17.34 -1.60
N PRO A 128 9.12 -16.35 -1.70
CA PRO A 128 9.37 -15.65 -2.96
C PRO A 128 10.16 -16.51 -3.96
N GLU A 129 10.90 -17.52 -3.50
CA GLU A 129 11.66 -18.40 -4.40
C GLU A 129 10.72 -19.36 -5.13
N GLN A 130 9.69 -19.86 -4.42
CA GLN A 130 8.71 -20.79 -4.97
C GLN A 130 7.47 -20.09 -5.54
N GLY A 131 7.24 -18.82 -5.22
CA GLY A 131 6.07 -18.06 -5.68
C GLY A 131 4.77 -18.54 -5.06
N ILE A 132 4.79 -18.95 -3.80
CA ILE A 132 3.65 -19.53 -3.08
C ILE A 132 3.44 -18.84 -1.73
N THR A 133 2.23 -18.99 -1.18
CA THR A 133 1.88 -18.43 0.13
C THR A 133 1.15 -19.44 0.99
N TYR A 134 1.33 -19.33 2.30
CA TYR A 134 0.72 -20.24 3.29
C TYR A 134 0.08 -19.46 4.43
N PRO A 135 -1.15 -19.80 4.86
CA PRO A 135 -1.76 -19.15 6.00
C PRO A 135 -1.06 -19.60 7.30
N ILE A 136 -0.56 -18.65 8.08
CA ILE A 136 0.16 -18.90 9.34
C ILE A 136 -0.65 -18.50 10.58
N VAL A 137 -1.59 -17.56 10.44
CA VAL A 137 -2.51 -17.14 11.49
C VAL A 137 -3.91 -16.96 10.91
N CYS A 138 -4.92 -17.49 11.61
CA CYS A 138 -6.33 -17.27 11.33
C CYS A 138 -7.01 -16.70 12.58
N GLY A 139 -7.49 -15.46 12.49
CA GLY A 139 -8.20 -14.78 13.57
C GLY A 139 -9.57 -14.31 13.11
N ARG A 140 -10.61 -14.59 13.91
CA ARG A 140 -11.90 -13.90 13.78
C ARG A 140 -11.83 -12.60 14.57
N ILE A 141 -11.86 -11.46 13.89
CA ILE A 141 -12.09 -10.19 14.57
C ILE A 141 -13.60 -9.92 14.49
N LYS A 142 -14.27 -9.94 15.65
CA LYS A 142 -15.60 -9.33 15.75
C LYS A 142 -15.38 -7.82 15.71
N VAL A 143 -15.54 -7.20 14.54
CA VAL A 143 -15.63 -5.74 14.48
C VAL A 143 -16.83 -5.31 15.30
N GLN A 144 -16.55 -4.66 16.43
CA GLN A 144 -17.58 -3.89 17.11
C GLN A 144 -17.99 -2.78 16.15
N ASN A 145 -19.26 -2.77 15.75
CA ASN A 145 -19.87 -1.76 14.90
C ASN A 145 -19.30 -0.36 15.20
N SER A 146 -18.35 0.13 14.42
CA SER A 146 -18.10 1.56 14.30
C SER A 146 -19.22 2.08 13.39
N ALA A 147 -20.22 2.68 14.02
CA ALA A 147 -21.33 3.32 13.36
C ALA A 147 -20.83 4.28 12.28
N ALA A 148 -21.47 4.18 11.11
CA ALA A 148 -21.46 5.20 10.06
C ALA A 148 -22.11 6.50 10.56
#